data_AF-M1EML2-F1
#
_entry.id   AF-M1EML2-F1
#
_cell.length_a   1.000
_cell.length_b   1.000
_cell.length_c   1.000
_cell.angle_alpha   90.00
_cell.angle_beta   90.00
_cell.angle_gamma   90.00
#
_symmetry.space_group_name_H-M   'P 1'
#
loop_
_entity.id
_entity.type
_entity.pdbx_description
1 polymer ?
#
loop_
_entity_poly.entity_id
_entity_poly.type
_entity_poly.pdbx_seq_one_letter_code
_entity_poly.pdbx_strand_id
1 'polypeptide(L)'
;NWDDVLTVDYTRNAESVLQGPGLTGKVKRDAEKKDQMKADLTALFLPRQPPMALAEAEQLMEEWNEDLDGMEGFVLEGKKFARLPEEEFGHFYTQDCYVFLCRYWVPVEYEEEEEKKEEKEEEKAGAEGKEGEEAAAEAEEKQPEEDFQCIVYFWQGREASNMGWLTFTFSLQKKFESLFPGKLEVVRMTQQQENPKFLSHFKRKFIIHRGKRKVAQAAQQPSLYQIRTNGSALCTRCIQINTDSSLLNSEFCFILKVPFESEDNQGIVYAWVGRASDPDEAKLAEDILNTMFDASYSKQVINEGEEPENFFWVGIGAQKPYDDDAEYMKHTRLFRCSNEKGYFAVTEKCSDFCQDDLADDDIMLLDNGQEVYMWVGTQTSQVEIKLSLKACQVYIQHMRSKEHEQPRRLRLVRKGNEQHAFTRCFHAWSTFRKPLA
;
A
#
# COMPACT_ATOMS: atom_id res chain seq x y z
N ASN A 1 -18.28 -35.81 28.01
CA ASN A 1 -19.64 -35.48 28.48
C ASN A 1 -19.59 -34.12 29.12
N TRP A 2 -19.89 -32.99 28.47
CA TRP A 2 -20.96 -32.72 27.51
C TRP A 2 -22.29 -33.38 27.91
N ASP A 3 -23.24 -32.49 28.19
CA ASP A 3 -24.67 -32.64 28.40
C ASP A 3 -25.20 -32.79 29.83
N ASP A 4 -26.04 -31.79 30.14
CA ASP A 4 -27.18 -31.81 31.06
C ASP A 4 -26.95 -31.75 32.57
N VAL A 5 -26.60 -30.56 33.10
CA VAL A 5 -27.17 -30.06 34.37
C VAL A 5 -27.21 -28.52 34.37
N LEU A 6 -28.36 -27.99 33.93
CA LEU A 6 -29.18 -27.00 34.68
C LEU A 6 -28.46 -25.80 35.33
N THR A 7 -28.77 -24.60 34.85
CA THR A 7 -29.56 -23.64 35.63
C THR A 7 -30.14 -22.58 34.70
N VAL A 8 -31.27 -22.94 34.09
CA VAL A 8 -32.22 -21.98 33.53
C VAL A 8 -32.72 -21.13 34.70
N ASP A 9 -32.50 -19.82 34.66
CA ASP A 9 -33.04 -18.90 35.65
C ASP A 9 -34.55 -18.73 35.43
N TYR A 10 -35.33 -19.27 36.37
CA TYR A 10 -36.79 -19.25 36.37
C TYR A 10 -37.39 -18.00 37.04
N THR A 11 -36.61 -16.95 37.29
CA THR A 11 -37.16 -15.69 37.82
C THR A 11 -37.74 -14.79 36.70
N ARG A 12 -38.58 -15.38 35.84
CA ARG A 12 -39.64 -14.60 35.19
C ARG A 12 -40.66 -14.22 36.25
N ASN A 13 -40.50 -13.03 36.83
CA ASN A 13 -41.55 -12.44 37.65
C ASN A 13 -42.86 -12.38 36.85
N ALA A 14 -43.90 -12.94 37.45
CA ALA A 14 -45.25 -13.10 36.92
C ALA A 14 -45.99 -11.77 36.64
N GLU A 15 -45.35 -10.62 36.79
CA GLU A 15 -45.89 -9.31 36.40
C GLU A 15 -45.74 -9.02 34.89
N SER A 16 -44.90 -9.80 34.17
CA SER A 16 -44.69 -9.62 32.73
C SER A 16 -45.82 -10.14 31.82
N VAL A 17 -46.91 -10.68 32.39
CA VAL A 17 -48.02 -11.28 31.63
C VAL A 17 -49.25 -10.36 31.55
N LEU A 18 -49.27 -9.21 32.23
CA LEU A 18 -50.42 -8.29 32.21
C LEU A 18 -50.02 -6.84 31.89
N GLN A 19 -49.55 -6.60 30.67
CA GLN A 19 -49.77 -5.32 29.98
C GLN A 19 -49.44 -5.47 28.49
N GLY A 20 -50.48 -5.47 27.66
CA GLY A 20 -50.34 -5.56 26.20
C GLY A 20 -49.47 -4.42 25.67
N PRO A 21 -48.50 -4.69 24.77
CA PRO A 21 -47.62 -3.64 24.27
C PRO A 21 -48.38 -2.80 23.24
N GLY A 22 -48.87 -1.63 23.67
CA GLY A 22 -49.20 -0.55 22.75
C GLY A 22 -47.94 -0.12 21.97
N LEU A 23 -48.13 0.56 20.82
CA LEU A 23 -47.04 1.01 19.93
C LEU A 23 -45.89 1.72 20.66
N THR A 24 -46.17 2.39 21.78
CA THR A 24 -45.18 3.05 22.64
C THR A 24 -44.12 2.11 23.22
N GLY A 25 -44.44 0.85 23.50
CA GLY A 25 -43.48 -0.15 24.02
C GLY A 25 -42.55 -0.72 22.94
N LYS A 26 -43.00 -0.78 21.68
CA LYS A 26 -42.15 -1.13 20.54
C LYS A 26 -41.21 0.03 20.19
N VAL A 27 -41.71 1.26 20.20
CA VAL A 27 -40.88 2.47 20.00
C VAL A 27 -39.81 2.61 21.09
N LYS A 28 -40.11 2.27 22.35
CA LYS A 28 -39.10 2.24 23.43
C LYS A 28 -38.04 1.14 23.24
N ARG A 29 -38.44 -0.09 22.87
CA ARG A 29 -37.49 -1.18 22.60
C ARG A 29 -36.64 -0.95 21.35
N ASP A 30 -37.20 -0.31 20.32
CA ASP A 30 -36.48 0.06 19.11
C ASP A 30 -35.58 1.29 19.35
N ALA A 31 -35.96 2.20 20.26
CA ALA A 31 -35.10 3.27 20.75
C ALA A 31 -33.95 2.71 21.62
N GLU A 32 -34.23 1.80 22.56
CA GLU A 32 -33.20 1.14 23.41
C GLU A 32 -32.25 0.23 22.60
N LYS A 33 -32.73 -0.40 21.52
CA LYS A 33 -31.86 -1.12 20.56
C LYS A 33 -31.09 -0.20 19.62
N LYS A 34 -31.60 1.01 19.33
CA LYS A 34 -30.84 2.06 18.63
C LYS A 34 -29.77 2.71 19.50
N ASP A 35 -29.97 2.72 20.82
CA ASP A 35 -29.12 3.43 21.79
C ASP A 35 -28.03 2.54 22.42
N GLN A 36 -28.01 1.24 22.11
CA GLN A 36 -26.81 0.44 22.34
C GLN A 36 -25.74 0.88 21.34
N MET A 37 -24.83 1.72 21.80
CA MET A 37 -23.65 2.13 21.07
C MET A 37 -22.91 0.88 20.57
N LYS A 38 -23.15 0.51 19.31
CA LYS A 38 -22.53 -0.67 18.70
C LYS A 38 -21.03 -0.40 18.61
N ALA A 39 -20.23 -1.31 19.14
CA ALA A 39 -18.78 -1.28 19.02
C ALA A 39 -18.35 -2.54 18.27
N ASP A 40 -17.65 -2.37 17.16
CA ASP A 40 -17.01 -3.48 16.45
C ASP A 40 -15.51 -3.46 16.72
N LEU A 41 -15.05 -4.45 17.50
CA LEU A 41 -13.65 -4.61 17.88
C LEU A 41 -13.01 -5.83 17.20
N THR A 42 -13.70 -6.46 16.24
CA THR A 42 -13.34 -7.78 15.71
C THR A 42 -11.90 -7.82 15.17
N ALA A 43 -11.46 -6.75 14.49
CA ALA A 43 -10.12 -6.64 13.92
C ALA A 43 -8.99 -6.83 14.94
N LEU A 44 -9.19 -6.40 16.20
CA LEU A 44 -8.18 -6.52 17.25
C LEU A 44 -7.84 -7.98 17.61
N PHE A 45 -8.77 -8.90 17.36
CA PHE A 45 -8.63 -10.30 17.77
C PHE A 45 -8.27 -11.23 16.62
N LEU A 46 -8.39 -10.76 15.38
CA LEU A 46 -7.96 -11.49 14.20
C LEU A 46 -6.44 -11.73 14.24
N PRO A 47 -5.98 -12.90 13.76
CA PRO A 47 -4.55 -13.15 13.62
C PRO A 47 -3.95 -12.14 12.64
N ARG A 48 -2.68 -11.78 12.87
CA ARG A 48 -1.91 -10.98 11.92
C ARG A 48 -1.84 -11.73 10.60
N GLN A 49 -2.12 -11.05 9.49
CA GLN A 49 -1.93 -11.64 8.17
C GLN A 49 -0.43 -11.89 7.94
N PRO A 50 -0.04 -13.10 7.50
CA PRO A 50 1.35 -13.37 7.18
C PRO A 50 1.80 -12.51 5.99
N PRO A 51 3.09 -12.15 5.91
CA PRO A 51 3.63 -11.56 4.69
C PRO A 51 3.51 -12.55 3.52
N MET A 52 3.33 -12.02 2.32
CA MET A 52 3.35 -12.79 1.08
C MET A 52 4.76 -13.34 0.86
N ALA A 53 4.87 -14.61 0.48
CA ALA A 53 6.16 -15.22 0.18
C ALA A 53 6.78 -14.60 -1.08
N LEU A 54 8.11 -14.58 -1.17
CA LEU A 54 8.81 -14.03 -2.34
C LEU A 54 8.37 -14.71 -3.65
N ALA A 55 8.30 -16.05 -3.66
CA ALA A 55 7.89 -16.80 -4.84
C ALA A 55 6.45 -16.49 -5.30
N GLU A 56 5.53 -16.28 -4.35
CA GLU A 56 4.14 -15.88 -4.65
C GLU A 56 4.10 -14.46 -5.23
N ALA A 57 4.88 -13.54 -4.67
CA ALA A 57 5.00 -12.19 -5.18
C ALA A 57 5.62 -12.15 -6.59
N GLU A 58 6.62 -13.00 -6.86
CA GLU A 58 7.25 -13.15 -8.17
C GLU A 58 6.27 -13.72 -9.21
N GLN A 59 5.51 -14.75 -8.84
CA GLN A 59 4.48 -15.33 -9.70
C GLN A 59 3.40 -14.29 -10.08
N LEU A 60 2.84 -13.57 -9.09
CA LEU A 60 1.85 -12.51 -9.37
C LEU A 60 2.44 -11.39 -10.23
N MET A 61 3.72 -11.06 -10.02
CA MET A 61 4.41 -10.09 -10.84
C MET A 61 4.58 -10.58 -12.28
N GLU A 62 4.91 -11.85 -12.51
CA GLU A 62 4.99 -12.44 -13.84
C GLU A 62 3.62 -12.44 -14.52
N GLU A 63 2.60 -13.02 -13.90
CA GLU A 63 1.22 -13.08 -14.43
C GLU A 63 0.68 -11.70 -14.83
N TRP A 64 0.79 -10.69 -13.95
CA TRP A 64 0.29 -9.35 -14.28
C TRP A 64 1.07 -8.64 -15.38
N ASN A 65 2.34 -8.98 -15.59
CA ASN A 65 3.14 -8.44 -16.68
C ASN A 65 2.96 -9.22 -17.98
N GLU A 66 2.59 -10.51 -17.93
CA GLU A 66 2.14 -11.27 -19.11
C GLU A 66 0.84 -10.69 -19.68
N ASP A 67 -0.09 -10.31 -18.80
CA ASP A 67 -1.33 -9.63 -19.21
C ASP A 67 -1.10 -8.22 -19.76
N LEU A 68 0.04 -7.57 -19.46
CA LEU A 68 0.28 -6.18 -19.81
C LEU A 68 0.77 -6.06 -21.26
N ASP A 69 -0.16 -5.70 -22.15
CA ASP A 69 0.12 -5.46 -23.57
C ASP A 69 0.82 -4.12 -23.83
N GLY A 70 0.51 -3.09 -23.03
CA GLY A 70 1.17 -1.79 -23.18
C GLY A 70 1.00 -0.84 -22.01
N MET A 71 2.01 0.01 -21.77
CA MET A 71 1.99 1.01 -20.71
C MET A 71 2.53 2.36 -21.21
N GLU A 72 1.70 3.40 -21.16
CA GLU A 72 2.09 4.77 -21.48
C GLU A 72 2.09 5.67 -20.25
N GLY A 73 3.24 6.29 -19.96
CA GLY A 73 3.42 7.20 -18.84
C GLY A 73 3.27 8.67 -19.22
N PHE A 74 2.71 9.46 -18.32
CA PHE A 74 2.58 10.91 -18.44
C PHE A 74 2.87 11.59 -17.09
N VAL A 75 3.41 12.81 -17.15
CA VAL A 75 3.70 13.62 -15.96
C VAL A 75 3.14 15.03 -16.12
N LEU A 76 2.63 15.60 -15.03
CA LEU A 76 2.08 16.95 -15.02
C LEU A 76 3.21 17.99 -15.09
N GLU A 77 3.39 18.59 -16.26
CA GLU A 77 4.32 19.70 -16.48
C GLU A 77 3.54 21.02 -16.65
N GLY A 78 3.65 21.89 -15.66
CA GLY A 78 2.92 23.17 -15.65
C GLY A 78 1.41 22.97 -15.50
N LYS A 79 0.66 23.06 -16.62
CA LYS A 79 -0.81 22.94 -16.65
C LYS A 79 -1.31 21.81 -17.56
N LYS A 80 -0.42 20.95 -18.05
CA LYS A 80 -0.75 19.88 -19.00
C LYS A 80 0.07 18.64 -18.65
N PHE A 81 -0.48 17.45 -18.92
CA PHE A 81 0.34 16.24 -18.88
C PHE A 81 1.13 16.10 -20.18
N ALA A 82 2.43 15.89 -20.04
CA ALA A 82 3.35 15.55 -21.12
C ALA A 82 3.72 14.07 -21.02
N ARG A 83 4.10 13.46 -22.14
CA ARG A 83 4.58 12.06 -22.16
C ARG A 83 5.83 11.95 -21.28
N LEU A 84 5.83 10.97 -20.39
CA LEU A 84 6.99 10.61 -19.58
C LEU A 84 7.91 9.74 -20.43
N PRO A 85 9.21 10.04 -20.52
CA PRO A 85 10.17 9.17 -21.18
C PRO A 85 10.22 7.79 -20.50
N GLU A 86 10.38 6.73 -21.30
CA GLU A 86 10.31 5.34 -20.81
C GLU A 86 11.49 5.00 -19.90
N GLU A 87 12.65 5.64 -20.11
CA GLU A 87 13.83 5.54 -19.25
C GLU A 87 13.59 6.10 -17.83
N GLU A 88 12.53 6.89 -17.63
CA GLU A 88 12.15 7.43 -16.33
C GLU A 88 11.02 6.62 -15.67
N PHE A 89 10.57 5.52 -16.27
CA PHE A 89 9.57 4.66 -15.64
C PHE A 89 10.13 4.07 -14.34
N GLY A 90 9.33 4.13 -13.28
CA GLY A 90 9.76 3.77 -11.93
C GLY A 90 10.29 4.95 -11.11
N HIS A 91 10.53 6.13 -11.72
CA HIS A 91 10.98 7.33 -11.01
C HIS A 91 9.81 8.31 -10.75
N PHE A 92 9.48 8.49 -9.48
CA PHE A 92 8.40 9.35 -9.01
C PHE A 92 8.95 10.48 -8.13
N TYR A 93 8.28 11.62 -8.12
CA TYR A 93 8.71 12.80 -7.35
C TYR A 93 7.60 13.27 -6.41
N THR A 94 7.94 13.57 -5.15
CA THR A 94 6.93 13.88 -4.11
C THR A 94 6.05 15.08 -4.44
N GLN A 95 6.47 16.02 -5.30
CA GLN A 95 5.72 17.22 -5.68
C GLN A 95 4.96 17.11 -7.01
N ASP A 96 5.04 15.97 -7.69
CA ASP A 96 4.46 15.79 -9.02
C ASP A 96 3.29 14.79 -9.04
N CYS A 97 2.52 14.86 -10.13
CA CYS A 97 1.46 13.92 -10.46
C CYS A 97 1.81 13.17 -11.74
N TYR A 98 1.56 11.86 -11.74
CA TYR A 98 1.81 10.97 -12.86
C TYR A 98 0.54 10.26 -13.26
N VAL A 99 0.44 9.92 -14.54
CA VAL A 99 -0.66 9.14 -15.10
C VAL A 99 -0.05 8.03 -15.94
N PHE A 100 -0.44 6.79 -15.67
CA PHE A 100 -0.06 5.63 -16.49
C PHE A 100 -1.32 5.02 -17.09
N LEU A 101 -1.39 4.95 -18.42
CA LEU A 101 -2.42 4.21 -19.13
C LEU A 101 -1.86 2.81 -19.42
N CYS A 102 -2.42 1.80 -18.78
CA CYS A 102 -2.05 0.40 -18.97
C CYS A 102 -3.16 -0.32 -19.74
N ARG A 103 -2.81 -0.99 -20.84
CA ARG A 103 -3.69 -1.90 -21.56
C ARG A 103 -3.36 -3.32 -21.15
N TYR A 104 -4.36 -4.04 -20.66
CA TYR A 104 -4.26 -5.45 -20.29
C TYR A 104 -5.06 -6.29 -21.27
N TRP A 105 -4.49 -7.42 -21.68
CA TRP A 105 -5.22 -8.46 -22.38
C TRP A 105 -6.23 -9.11 -21.44
N VAL A 106 -7.41 -9.45 -21.96
CA VAL A 106 -8.44 -10.16 -21.23
C VAL A 106 -8.80 -11.42 -22.05
N PRO A 107 -8.64 -12.63 -21.47
CA PRO A 107 -9.12 -13.83 -22.13
C PRO A 107 -10.62 -13.72 -22.36
N VAL A 108 -11.06 -13.95 -23.60
CA VAL A 108 -12.49 -14.10 -23.88
C VAL A 108 -12.93 -15.44 -23.28
N GLU A 109 -13.67 -15.38 -22.18
CA GLU A 109 -14.38 -16.55 -21.68
C GLU A 109 -15.45 -16.90 -22.69
N TYR A 110 -15.23 -17.97 -23.46
CA TYR A 110 -16.28 -18.62 -24.25
C TYR A 110 -17.24 -19.29 -23.25
N GLU A 111 -18.17 -18.52 -22.68
CA GLU A 111 -19.32 -19.11 -21.99
C GLU A 111 -20.02 -20.05 -22.97
N GLU A 112 -19.98 -21.37 -22.72
CA GLU A 112 -21.00 -22.44 -22.90
C GLU A 112 -22.09 -22.31 -24.01
N GLU A 113 -21.92 -21.45 -25.01
CA GLU A 113 -22.85 -21.20 -26.12
C GLU A 113 -22.47 -22.05 -27.34
N GLU A 114 -21.20 -22.44 -27.47
CA GLU A 114 -20.75 -23.40 -28.49
C GLU A 114 -21.27 -24.81 -28.17
N GLU A 115 -21.26 -25.26 -26.91
CA GLU A 115 -21.89 -26.55 -26.53
C GLU A 115 -23.40 -26.56 -26.80
N LYS A 116 -24.09 -25.43 -26.60
CA LYS A 116 -25.52 -25.29 -26.94
C LYS A 116 -25.80 -25.18 -28.44
N LYS A 117 -24.81 -24.78 -29.24
CA LYS A 117 -24.93 -24.79 -30.72
C LYS A 117 -24.65 -26.17 -31.27
N GLU A 118 -23.63 -26.88 -30.75
CA GLU A 118 -23.33 -28.26 -31.12
C GLU A 118 -24.49 -29.20 -30.77
N GLU A 119 -25.11 -29.07 -29.57
CA GLU A 119 -26.30 -29.85 -29.22
C GLU A 119 -27.50 -29.56 -30.15
N LYS A 120 -27.65 -28.32 -30.62
CA LYS A 120 -28.73 -27.93 -31.56
C LYS A 120 -28.48 -28.35 -33.00
N GLU A 121 -27.22 -28.47 -33.41
CA GLU A 121 -26.87 -28.99 -34.73
C GLU A 121 -26.99 -30.52 -34.78
N GLU A 122 -26.65 -31.23 -33.71
CA GLU A 122 -26.92 -32.68 -33.59
C GLU A 122 -28.43 -32.99 -33.55
N GLU A 123 -29.25 -32.17 -32.88
CA GLU A 123 -30.72 -32.35 -32.86
C GLU A 123 -31.36 -32.14 -34.25
N LYS A 124 -30.78 -31.26 -35.08
CA LYS A 124 -31.27 -31.03 -36.45
C LYS A 124 -30.79 -32.09 -37.44
N ALA A 125 -29.59 -32.63 -37.27
CA ALA A 125 -29.07 -33.71 -38.12
C ALA A 125 -29.83 -35.04 -37.95
N GLY A 126 -30.51 -35.24 -36.82
CA GLY A 126 -31.35 -36.42 -36.57
C GLY A 126 -32.73 -36.43 -37.26
N ALA A 127 -33.16 -35.32 -37.87
CA ALA A 127 -34.56 -35.14 -38.29
C ALA A 127 -34.82 -35.08 -39.81
N GLU A 128 -33.80 -34.93 -40.67
CA GLU A 128 -34.02 -34.85 -42.12
C GLU A 128 -33.11 -35.80 -42.90
N GLY A 129 -33.65 -36.98 -43.22
CA GLY A 129 -33.11 -37.81 -44.29
C GLY A 129 -33.56 -37.29 -45.65
N LYS A 130 -32.62 -36.78 -46.46
CA LYS A 130 -32.37 -37.12 -47.88
C LYS A 130 -31.67 -36.00 -48.66
N GLU A 131 -30.67 -36.46 -49.42
CA GLU A 131 -30.20 -35.95 -50.71
C GLU A 131 -29.52 -34.56 -50.77
N GLY A 132 -28.22 -34.57 -51.08
CA GLY A 132 -27.64 -33.62 -52.03
C GLY A 132 -26.58 -32.65 -51.50
N GLU A 133 -25.46 -32.66 -52.22
CA GLU A 133 -24.42 -31.63 -52.34
C GLU A 133 -23.39 -31.43 -51.20
N GLU A 134 -22.15 -31.70 -51.59
CA GLU A 134 -20.91 -31.19 -51.01
C GLU A 134 -20.99 -29.67 -50.83
N ALA A 135 -21.19 -29.24 -49.59
CA ALA A 135 -20.73 -27.94 -49.14
C ALA A 135 -19.70 -28.22 -48.04
N ALA A 136 -18.43 -28.29 -48.44
CA ALA A 136 -17.33 -28.13 -47.49
C ALA A 136 -17.47 -26.72 -46.91
N ALA A 137 -18.11 -26.61 -45.75
CA ALA A 137 -18.07 -25.42 -44.95
C ALA A 137 -16.62 -25.21 -44.53
N GLU A 138 -15.95 -24.24 -45.15
CA GLU A 138 -14.76 -23.63 -44.58
C GLU A 138 -15.18 -23.11 -43.20
N ALA A 139 -14.83 -23.85 -42.15
CA ALA A 139 -14.72 -23.31 -40.83
C ALA A 139 -13.59 -22.26 -40.92
N GLU A 140 -13.96 -21.01 -41.22
CA GLU A 140 -13.14 -19.87 -40.84
C GLU A 140 -12.94 -20.03 -39.33
N GLU A 141 -11.74 -20.45 -38.93
CA GLU A 141 -11.23 -20.24 -37.57
C GLU A 141 -11.34 -18.73 -37.33
N LYS A 142 -12.48 -18.28 -36.78
CA LYS A 142 -12.58 -16.96 -36.18
C LYS A 142 -11.55 -16.97 -35.07
N GLN A 143 -10.40 -16.36 -35.35
CA GLN A 143 -9.43 -16.03 -34.33
C GLN A 143 -10.20 -15.37 -33.18
N PRO A 144 -9.96 -15.79 -31.92
CA PRO A 144 -10.56 -15.14 -30.77
C PRO A 144 -10.35 -13.63 -30.92
N GLU A 145 -11.42 -12.83 -30.90
CA GLU A 145 -11.24 -11.37 -30.82
C GLU A 145 -10.56 -11.11 -29.48
N GLU A 146 -9.27 -10.76 -29.49
CA GLU A 146 -8.53 -10.42 -28.27
C GLU A 146 -9.22 -9.25 -27.56
N ASP A 147 -9.88 -9.53 -26.44
CA ASP A 147 -10.47 -8.48 -25.61
C ASP A 147 -9.38 -7.83 -24.75
N PHE A 148 -9.62 -6.60 -24.33
CA PHE A 148 -8.68 -5.84 -23.53
C PHE A 148 -9.39 -4.90 -22.58
N GLN A 149 -8.75 -4.62 -21.45
CA GLN A 149 -9.18 -3.61 -20.49
C GLN A 149 -8.08 -2.56 -20.31
N CYS A 150 -8.46 -1.29 -20.30
CA CYS A 150 -7.54 -0.20 -20.03
C CYS A 150 -7.72 0.29 -18.59
N ILE A 151 -6.63 0.30 -17.81
CA ILE A 151 -6.61 0.90 -16.47
C ILE A 151 -5.72 2.13 -16.49
N VAL A 152 -6.27 3.26 -16.07
CA VAL A 152 -5.53 4.51 -15.90
C VAL A 152 -5.20 4.68 -14.43
N TYR A 153 -3.92 4.57 -14.10
CA TYR A 153 -3.41 4.82 -12.77
C TYR A 153 -2.98 6.28 -12.65
N PHE A 154 -3.68 7.06 -11.83
CA PHE A 154 -3.26 8.40 -11.43
C PHE A 154 -2.50 8.33 -10.11
N TRP A 155 -1.22 8.66 -10.12
CA TRP A 155 -0.38 8.74 -8.93
C TRP A 155 -0.17 10.19 -8.49
N GLN A 156 -0.37 10.45 -7.19
CA GLN A 156 -0.15 11.76 -6.59
C GLN A 156 0.94 11.71 -5.53
N GLY A 157 2.01 12.49 -5.72
CA GLY A 157 3.04 12.67 -4.71
C GLY A 157 2.51 13.34 -3.45
N ARG A 158 3.13 13.06 -2.30
CA ARG A 158 2.69 13.55 -0.99
C ARG A 158 2.64 15.07 -0.87
N GLU A 159 3.51 15.76 -1.59
CA GLU A 159 3.62 17.23 -1.64
C GLU A 159 2.97 17.82 -2.91
N ALA A 160 2.38 16.98 -3.77
CA ALA A 160 1.77 17.40 -5.02
C ALA A 160 0.40 18.06 -4.80
N SER A 161 0.08 19.07 -5.62
CA SER A 161 -1.19 19.78 -5.55
C SER A 161 -2.38 18.92 -5.98
N ASN A 162 -3.50 19.04 -5.27
CA ASN A 162 -4.79 18.46 -5.67
C ASN A 162 -5.30 18.97 -7.04
N MET A 163 -4.74 20.07 -7.56
CA MET A 163 -5.04 20.56 -8.92
C MET A 163 -4.62 19.58 -10.01
N GLY A 164 -3.67 18.68 -9.74
CA GLY A 164 -3.24 17.68 -10.71
C GLY A 164 -4.35 16.71 -11.09
N TRP A 165 -5.12 16.26 -10.08
CA TRP A 165 -6.28 15.40 -10.30
C TRP A 165 -7.33 16.09 -11.17
N LEU A 166 -7.69 17.34 -10.84
CA LEU A 166 -8.66 18.12 -11.63
C LEU A 166 -8.17 18.33 -13.07
N THR A 167 -6.86 18.61 -13.24
CA THR A 167 -6.27 18.75 -14.57
C THR A 167 -6.42 17.45 -15.36
N PHE A 168 -6.16 16.29 -14.75
CA PHE A 168 -6.34 14.99 -15.39
C PHE A 168 -7.80 14.73 -15.80
N THR A 169 -8.75 14.90 -14.87
CA THR A 169 -10.17 14.61 -15.10
C THR A 169 -10.76 15.47 -16.22
N PHE A 170 -10.34 16.74 -16.32
CA PHE A 170 -10.82 17.65 -17.37
C PHE A 170 -10.02 17.59 -18.68
N SER A 171 -8.90 16.86 -18.73
CA SER A 171 -8.05 16.76 -19.92
C SER A 171 -7.86 15.32 -20.42
N LEU A 172 -6.90 14.56 -19.87
CA LEU A 172 -6.54 13.24 -20.39
C LEU A 172 -7.63 12.20 -20.18
N GLN A 173 -8.34 12.24 -19.06
CA GLN A 173 -9.41 11.27 -18.79
C GLN A 173 -10.43 11.25 -19.93
N LYS A 174 -10.96 12.42 -20.32
CA LYS A 174 -11.92 12.54 -21.43
C LYS A 174 -11.37 12.04 -22.77
N LYS A 175 -10.07 12.22 -23.00
CA LYS A 175 -9.41 11.71 -24.22
C LYS A 175 -9.34 10.18 -24.19
N PHE A 176 -8.93 9.60 -23.07
CA PHE A 176 -8.87 8.15 -22.90
C PHE A 176 -10.26 7.51 -22.97
N GLU A 177 -11.27 8.10 -22.32
CA GLU A 177 -12.66 7.64 -22.39
C GLU A 177 -13.20 7.66 -23.83
N SER A 178 -12.81 8.67 -24.63
CA SER A 178 -13.17 8.73 -26.05
C SER A 178 -12.43 7.70 -26.91
N LEU A 179 -11.22 7.29 -26.54
CA LEU A 179 -10.43 6.29 -27.26
C LEU A 179 -10.83 4.86 -26.88
N PHE A 180 -11.28 4.65 -25.64
CA PHE A 180 -11.63 3.33 -25.10
C PHE A 180 -13.03 3.33 -24.42
N PRO A 181 -14.12 3.56 -25.18
CA PRO A 181 -15.46 3.65 -24.59
C PRO A 181 -15.87 2.35 -23.89
N GLY A 182 -16.25 2.44 -22.62
CA GLY A 182 -16.73 1.29 -21.83
C GLY A 182 -15.64 0.34 -21.33
N LYS A 183 -14.37 0.55 -21.69
CA LYS A 183 -13.22 -0.31 -21.33
C LYS A 183 -12.17 0.38 -20.46
N LEU A 184 -12.49 1.58 -19.95
CA LEU A 184 -11.58 2.40 -19.15
C LEU A 184 -11.94 2.36 -17.68
N GLU A 185 -11.02 1.89 -16.85
CA GLU A 185 -11.06 2.06 -15.40
C GLU A 185 -10.06 3.14 -14.98
N VAL A 186 -10.42 3.96 -13.99
CA VAL A 186 -9.52 4.99 -13.44
C VAL A 186 -9.26 4.70 -11.96
N VAL A 187 -8.00 4.42 -11.64
CA VAL A 187 -7.54 4.17 -10.27
C VAL A 187 -6.74 5.37 -9.80
N ARG A 188 -7.23 6.07 -8.77
CA ARG A 188 -6.50 7.17 -8.12
C ARG A 188 -5.76 6.64 -6.91
N MET A 189 -4.45 6.80 -6.91
CA MET A 189 -3.56 6.42 -5.81
C MET A 189 -2.72 7.60 -5.33
N THR A 190 -2.28 7.52 -4.09
CA THR A 190 -1.36 8.47 -3.49
C THR A 190 -0.05 7.77 -3.15
N GLN A 191 1.01 8.55 -2.97
CA GLN A 191 2.32 8.03 -2.58
C GLN A 191 2.23 7.06 -1.38
N GLN A 192 2.86 5.89 -1.51
CA GLN A 192 2.86 4.78 -0.55
C GLN A 192 1.48 4.12 -0.33
N GLN A 193 0.47 4.43 -1.14
CA GLN A 193 -0.84 3.76 -1.19
C GLN A 193 -1.13 3.28 -2.63
N GLU A 194 -0.10 2.80 -3.32
CA GLU A 194 -0.19 2.28 -4.67
C GLU A 194 -0.87 0.90 -4.73
N ASN A 195 -1.50 0.60 -5.86
CA ASN A 195 -2.04 -0.73 -6.13
C ASN A 195 -0.88 -1.73 -6.37
N PRO A 196 -0.89 -2.93 -5.75
CA PRO A 196 0.14 -3.96 -5.99
C PRO A 196 0.32 -4.34 -7.47
N LYS A 197 -0.76 -4.39 -8.26
CA LYS A 197 -0.70 -4.64 -9.71
C LYS A 197 0.03 -3.53 -10.45
N PHE A 198 -0.13 -2.28 -10.04
CA PHE A 198 0.65 -1.17 -10.59
C PHE A 198 2.13 -1.28 -10.21
N LEU A 199 2.43 -1.61 -8.95
CA LEU A 199 3.81 -1.74 -8.47
C LEU A 199 4.58 -2.87 -9.19
N SER A 200 3.90 -3.96 -9.56
CA SER A 200 4.53 -5.11 -10.22
C SER A 200 5.17 -4.76 -11.57
N HIS A 201 4.64 -3.77 -12.29
CA HIS A 201 5.17 -3.33 -13.58
C HIS A 201 6.54 -2.67 -13.48
N PHE A 202 6.93 -2.21 -12.29
CA PHE A 202 8.25 -1.62 -12.04
C PHE A 202 9.27 -2.63 -11.53
N LYS A 203 8.90 -3.91 -11.40
CA LYS A 203 9.83 -5.01 -11.05
C LYS A 203 10.66 -4.68 -9.80
N ARG A 204 10.00 -4.21 -8.74
CA ARG A 204 10.57 -3.75 -7.45
C ARG A 204 11.46 -2.50 -7.53
N LYS A 205 11.62 -1.89 -8.70
CA LYS A 205 12.37 -0.63 -8.93
C LYS A 205 11.43 0.57 -8.89
N PHE A 206 10.73 0.75 -7.77
CA PHE A 206 9.85 1.89 -7.53
C PHE A 206 10.58 2.94 -6.69
N ILE A 207 11.12 3.97 -7.35
CA ILE A 207 11.95 5.01 -6.74
C ILE A 207 11.14 6.28 -6.52
N ILE A 208 11.10 6.78 -5.29
CA ILE A 208 10.44 8.05 -4.95
C ILE A 208 11.50 9.06 -4.52
N HIS A 209 11.71 10.07 -5.36
CA HIS A 209 12.55 11.23 -5.11
C HIS A 209 11.81 12.32 -4.36
N ARG A 210 12.52 13.04 -3.50
CA ARG A 210 11.99 14.21 -2.81
C ARG A 210 12.07 15.44 -3.72
N GLY A 211 11.00 16.23 -3.72
CA GLY A 211 10.91 17.48 -4.43
C GLY A 211 10.22 17.31 -5.78
N LYS A 212 10.64 18.12 -6.76
CA LYS A 212 9.99 18.23 -8.06
C LYS A 212 10.95 17.83 -9.19
N ARG A 213 10.42 17.15 -10.20
CA ARG A 213 11.13 16.69 -11.38
C ARG A 213 11.71 17.87 -12.18
N LYS A 214 12.91 17.65 -12.76
CA LYS A 214 13.63 18.63 -13.62
C LYS A 214 13.91 19.99 -12.96
N VAL A 215 13.86 20.10 -11.63
CA VAL A 215 14.31 21.31 -10.94
C VAL A 215 15.84 21.27 -10.85
N ALA A 216 16.50 22.27 -11.44
CA ALA A 216 17.92 22.48 -11.25
C ALA A 216 18.18 22.72 -9.75
N GLN A 217 18.81 21.77 -9.08
CA GLN A 217 19.21 21.94 -7.69
C GLN A 217 20.29 23.02 -7.64
N ALA A 218 20.06 24.09 -6.86
CA ALA A 218 20.98 25.21 -6.74
C ALA A 218 22.35 24.81 -6.14
N ALA A 219 22.39 23.72 -5.37
CA ALA A 219 23.59 23.04 -4.91
C ALA A 219 23.34 21.53 -4.98
N GLN A 220 24.29 20.76 -5.54
CA GLN A 220 24.21 19.31 -5.49
C GLN A 220 24.47 18.88 -4.04
N GLN A 221 23.42 18.44 -3.34
CA GLN A 221 23.50 17.98 -1.96
C GLN A 221 23.54 16.45 -1.91
N PRO A 222 24.21 15.86 -0.91
CA PRO A 222 24.12 14.43 -0.68
C PRO A 222 22.67 13.98 -0.46
N SER A 223 22.32 12.83 -1.00
CA SER A 223 20.96 12.26 -0.89
C SER A 223 21.02 10.80 -0.47
N LEU A 224 20.21 10.47 0.52
CA LEU A 224 20.07 9.13 1.06
C LEU A 224 18.72 8.53 0.64
N TYR A 225 18.75 7.28 0.21
CA TYR A 225 17.57 6.49 -0.14
C TYR A 225 17.53 5.25 0.72
N GLN A 226 16.34 4.89 1.19
CA GLN A 226 16.10 3.65 1.93
C GLN A 226 15.31 2.69 1.06
N ILE A 227 15.84 1.48 0.88
CA ILE A 227 15.14 0.36 0.25
C ILE A 227 14.47 -0.43 1.37
N ARG A 228 13.17 -0.62 1.26
CA ARG A 228 12.39 -1.36 2.26
C ARG A 228 11.21 -2.06 1.62
N THR A 229 10.97 -3.28 2.10
CA THR A 229 9.88 -4.16 1.70
C THR A 229 8.91 -4.34 2.87
N ASN A 230 7.65 -3.94 2.67
CA ASN A 230 6.62 -4.08 3.69
C ASN A 230 5.61 -5.16 3.28
N GLY A 231 5.61 -6.29 3.98
CA GLY A 231 4.59 -7.34 3.84
C GLY A 231 4.67 -8.18 2.55
N SER A 232 5.09 -7.63 1.41
CA SER A 232 5.27 -8.35 0.14
C SER A 232 6.39 -7.68 -0.66
N ALA A 233 7.14 -8.47 -1.43
CA ALA A 233 8.13 -7.96 -2.38
C ALA A 233 7.51 -7.02 -3.44
N LEU A 234 6.22 -7.16 -3.75
CA LEU A 234 5.49 -6.21 -4.60
C LEU A 234 5.48 -4.78 -4.04
N CYS A 235 5.52 -4.64 -2.72
CA CYS A 235 5.51 -3.36 -2.00
C CYS A 235 6.92 -2.82 -1.72
N THR A 236 7.96 -3.35 -2.38
CA THR A 236 9.33 -2.84 -2.26
C THR A 236 9.41 -1.42 -2.82
N ARG A 237 9.92 -0.47 -2.05
CA ARG A 237 10.15 0.91 -2.50
C ARG A 237 11.54 1.37 -2.15
N CYS A 238 12.13 2.19 -3.02
CA CYS A 238 13.36 2.94 -2.76
C CYS A 238 12.99 4.42 -2.59
N ILE A 239 12.97 4.92 -1.35
CA ILE A 239 12.46 6.26 -1.06
C ILE A 239 13.60 7.17 -0.58
N GLN A 240 13.70 8.35 -1.18
CA GLN A 240 14.61 9.38 -0.71
C GLN A 240 14.17 9.89 0.66
N ILE A 241 15.04 9.74 1.65
CA ILE A 241 14.85 10.20 3.03
C ILE A 241 15.78 11.37 3.33
N ASN A 242 15.68 11.93 4.54
CA ASN A 242 16.67 12.90 4.98
C ASN A 242 18.05 12.25 5.02
N THR A 243 19.07 12.97 4.58
CA THR A 243 20.45 12.50 4.65
C THR A 243 20.96 12.65 6.08
N ASP A 244 20.77 11.60 6.88
CA ASP A 244 21.24 11.51 8.26
C ASP A 244 21.60 10.06 8.60
N SER A 245 22.78 9.81 9.14
CA SER A 245 23.24 8.47 9.50
C SER A 245 22.40 7.82 10.61
N SER A 246 21.72 8.60 11.45
CA SER A 246 20.82 8.03 12.48
C SER A 246 19.59 7.32 11.90
N LEU A 247 19.36 7.45 10.59
CA LEU A 247 18.27 6.78 9.87
C LEU A 247 18.72 5.46 9.21
N LEU A 248 20.01 5.11 9.28
CA LEU A 248 20.49 3.80 8.86
C LEU A 248 19.85 2.71 9.74
N ASN A 249 19.84 1.49 9.21
CA ASN A 249 19.43 0.32 9.96
C ASN A 249 20.12 -0.92 9.41
N SER A 250 20.71 -1.74 10.28
CA SER A 250 21.46 -2.94 9.89
C SER A 250 20.66 -3.99 9.10
N GLU A 251 19.33 -3.98 9.14
CA GLU A 251 18.45 -4.92 8.41
C GLU A 251 18.02 -4.41 7.03
N PHE A 252 18.39 -3.19 6.64
CA PHE A 252 18.01 -2.61 5.34
C PHE A 252 19.22 -2.25 4.48
N CYS A 253 18.94 -2.05 3.19
CA CYS A 253 19.89 -1.48 2.25
C CYS A 253 19.59 0.00 1.99
N PHE A 254 20.64 0.77 1.78
CA PHE A 254 20.54 2.21 1.52
C PHE A 254 21.37 2.60 0.32
N ILE A 255 20.95 3.64 -0.38
CA ILE A 255 21.75 4.26 -1.44
C ILE A 255 22.12 5.67 -1.02
N LEU A 256 23.41 5.96 -0.91
CA LEU A 256 23.94 7.29 -0.60
C LEU A 256 24.61 7.86 -1.85
N LYS A 257 24.03 8.91 -2.42
CA LYS A 257 24.64 9.73 -3.46
C LYS A 257 25.42 10.87 -2.81
N VAL A 258 26.71 10.96 -3.08
CA VAL A 258 27.60 12.05 -2.66
C VAL A 258 28.13 12.76 -3.91
N PRO A 259 27.55 13.91 -4.28
CA PRO A 259 27.98 14.66 -5.46
C PRO A 259 29.33 15.36 -5.24
N PHE A 260 30.08 15.55 -6.32
CA PHE A 260 31.32 16.34 -6.38
C PHE A 260 31.12 17.59 -7.23
N GLU A 261 31.85 18.66 -6.90
CA GLU A 261 31.93 19.88 -7.72
C GLU A 261 32.99 19.71 -8.83
N SER A 262 32.89 18.64 -9.62
CA SER A 262 33.81 18.35 -10.73
C SER A 262 33.02 18.06 -12.02
N GLU A 263 33.56 18.49 -13.16
CA GLU A 263 32.95 18.27 -14.48
C GLU A 263 33.23 16.85 -15.01
N ASP A 264 34.35 16.23 -14.60
CA ASP A 264 34.78 14.91 -15.10
C ASP A 264 34.16 13.73 -14.32
N ASN A 265 33.79 13.95 -13.06
CA ASN A 265 33.17 12.96 -12.18
C ASN A 265 32.14 13.67 -11.31
N GLN A 266 30.86 13.37 -11.53
CA GLN A 266 29.77 14.07 -10.83
C GLN A 266 29.63 13.65 -9.36
N GLY A 267 30.31 12.59 -8.93
CA GLY A 267 30.26 12.13 -7.54
C GLY A 267 30.50 10.65 -7.37
N ILE A 268 30.30 10.18 -6.15
CA ILE A 268 30.27 8.77 -5.80
C ILE A 268 28.91 8.39 -5.24
N VAL A 269 28.43 7.21 -5.60
CA VAL A 269 27.20 6.63 -5.09
C VAL A 269 27.52 5.28 -4.45
N TYR A 270 27.07 5.12 -3.22
CA TYR A 270 27.23 3.90 -2.44
C TYR A 270 25.91 3.16 -2.36
N ALA A 271 25.90 1.86 -2.64
CA ALA A 271 24.90 0.95 -2.07
C ALA A 271 25.46 0.41 -0.76
N TRP A 272 24.94 0.88 0.35
CA TRP A 272 25.28 0.42 1.68
C TRP A 272 24.38 -0.77 2.05
N VAL A 273 25.00 -1.90 2.35
CA VAL A 273 24.34 -3.16 2.67
C VAL A 273 24.46 -3.40 4.17
N GLY A 274 23.34 -3.31 4.88
CA GLY A 274 23.30 -3.59 6.32
C GLY A 274 23.70 -5.03 6.62
N ARG A 275 24.40 -5.27 7.74
CA ARG A 275 24.95 -6.59 8.09
C ARG A 275 23.91 -7.69 8.27
N ALA A 276 22.66 -7.32 8.55
CA ALA A 276 21.52 -8.22 8.74
C ALA A 276 20.52 -8.16 7.58
N SER A 277 20.81 -7.39 6.53
CA SER A 277 19.92 -7.24 5.37
C SER A 277 19.73 -8.55 4.60
N ASP A 278 18.57 -8.68 3.96
CA ASP A 278 18.26 -9.83 3.13
C ASP A 278 19.15 -9.86 1.86
N PRO A 279 19.78 -10.99 1.49
CA PRO A 279 20.65 -11.07 0.32
C PRO A 279 19.98 -10.69 -1.01
N ASP A 280 18.68 -10.91 -1.16
CA ASP A 280 17.95 -10.53 -2.37
C ASP A 280 17.63 -9.04 -2.40
N GLU A 281 17.43 -8.40 -1.24
CA GLU A 281 17.38 -6.94 -1.12
C GLU A 281 18.73 -6.30 -1.42
N ALA A 282 19.85 -6.93 -1.03
CA ALA A 282 21.19 -6.45 -1.35
C ALA A 282 21.48 -6.46 -2.86
N LYS A 283 21.10 -7.54 -3.56
CA LYS A 283 21.16 -7.60 -5.04
C LYS A 283 20.28 -6.53 -5.68
N LEU A 284 19.06 -6.35 -5.17
CA LEU A 284 18.16 -5.30 -5.65
C LEU A 284 18.76 -3.91 -5.45
N ALA A 285 19.44 -3.65 -4.34
CA ALA A 285 20.10 -2.39 -4.07
C ALA A 285 21.23 -2.09 -5.06
N GLU A 286 22.04 -3.11 -5.40
CA GLU A 286 23.06 -3.01 -6.44
C GLU A 286 22.44 -2.77 -7.82
N ASP A 287 21.34 -3.46 -8.15
CA ASP A 287 20.61 -3.25 -9.40
C ASP A 287 20.06 -1.83 -9.51
N ILE A 288 19.42 -1.32 -8.44
CA ILE A 288 18.90 0.06 -8.40
C ILE A 288 20.05 1.05 -8.52
N LEU A 289 21.17 0.85 -7.81
CA LEU A 289 22.37 1.68 -7.93
C LEU A 289 22.86 1.76 -9.37
N ASN A 290 22.88 0.63 -10.07
CA ASN A 290 23.38 0.54 -11.44
C ASN A 290 22.46 1.20 -12.46
N THR A 291 21.13 1.11 -12.28
CA THR A 291 20.14 1.69 -13.20
C THR A 291 19.80 3.15 -12.92
N MET A 292 19.81 3.58 -11.65
CA MET A 292 19.36 4.91 -11.23
C MET A 292 20.38 6.01 -11.55
N PHE A 293 21.67 5.67 -11.63
CA PHE A 293 22.74 6.63 -11.89
C PHE A 293 23.48 6.26 -13.17
N ASP A 294 23.87 7.26 -13.95
CA ASP A 294 24.64 7.03 -15.18
C ASP A 294 26.12 6.71 -14.87
N ALA A 295 26.93 6.58 -15.92
CA ALA A 295 28.37 6.31 -15.80
C ALA A 295 29.20 7.51 -15.32
N SER A 296 28.59 8.69 -15.13
CA SER A 296 29.29 9.89 -14.64
C SER A 296 29.54 9.86 -13.13
N TYR A 297 28.89 8.93 -12.41
CA TYR A 297 29.13 8.66 -10.99
C TYR A 297 29.96 7.40 -10.81
N SER A 298 30.91 7.44 -9.89
CA SER A 298 31.55 6.23 -9.37
C SER A 298 30.55 5.45 -8.52
N LYS A 299 30.38 4.15 -8.76
CA LYS A 299 29.42 3.30 -8.04
C LYS A 299 30.18 2.29 -7.19
N GLN A 300 29.81 2.14 -5.91
CA GLN A 300 30.41 1.16 -5.01
C GLN A 300 29.34 0.50 -4.15
N VAL A 301 29.42 -0.83 -4.01
CA VAL A 301 28.68 -1.56 -2.99
C VAL A 301 29.60 -1.69 -1.77
N ILE A 302 29.10 -1.33 -0.60
CA ILE A 302 29.85 -1.38 0.66
C ILE A 302 29.02 -2.09 1.72
N ASN A 303 29.67 -2.92 2.53
CA ASN A 303 29.02 -3.57 3.66
C ASN A 303 29.10 -2.68 4.91
N GLU A 304 28.15 -2.84 5.81
CA GLU A 304 28.20 -2.22 7.13
C GLU A 304 29.52 -2.54 7.86
N GLY A 305 30.20 -1.51 8.33
CA GLY A 305 31.53 -1.59 8.96
C GLY A 305 32.71 -1.39 8.01
N GLU A 306 32.49 -1.32 6.70
CA GLU A 306 33.52 -1.07 5.67
C GLU A 306 33.41 0.35 5.08
N GLU A 307 32.73 1.28 5.78
CA GLU A 307 32.44 2.61 5.25
C GLU A 307 33.69 3.52 5.19
N PRO A 308 33.97 4.16 4.04
CA PRO A 308 35.07 5.12 3.94
C PRO A 308 34.86 6.38 4.78
N GLU A 309 35.82 6.73 5.65
CA GLU A 309 35.73 7.92 6.52
C GLU A 309 35.53 9.23 5.75
N ASN A 310 36.31 9.45 4.69
CA ASN A 310 36.41 10.76 4.04
C ASN A 310 35.21 11.13 3.17
N PHE A 311 34.46 10.15 2.65
CA PHE A 311 33.39 10.40 1.69
C PHE A 311 32.02 9.96 2.21
N PHE A 312 31.93 8.77 2.81
CA PHE A 312 30.65 8.24 3.28
C PHE A 312 30.17 9.00 4.53
N TRP A 313 30.97 8.99 5.61
CA TRP A 313 30.56 9.62 6.87
C TRP A 313 30.44 11.14 6.78
N VAL A 314 31.29 11.77 5.96
CA VAL A 314 31.18 13.21 5.67
C VAL A 314 29.96 13.49 4.78
N GLY A 315 29.74 12.70 3.73
CA GLY A 315 28.63 12.88 2.79
C GLY A 315 27.26 12.67 3.43
N ILE A 316 27.14 11.70 4.35
CA ILE A 316 25.90 11.48 5.11
C ILE A 316 25.75 12.44 6.30
N GLY A 317 26.78 13.25 6.60
CA GLY A 317 26.80 14.29 7.62
C GLY A 317 27.77 14.01 8.77
N ALA A 318 27.57 12.93 9.50
CA ALA A 318 28.47 12.44 10.56
C ALA A 318 28.11 11.00 10.93
N GLN A 319 28.98 10.26 11.60
CA GLN A 319 28.62 8.97 12.19
C GLN A 319 27.81 9.19 13.48
N LYS A 320 26.62 8.60 13.56
CA LYS A 320 25.73 8.62 14.73
C LYS A 320 25.25 7.20 15.03
N PRO A 321 24.79 6.93 16.26
CA PRO A 321 24.09 5.68 16.55
C PRO A 321 22.83 5.55 15.68
N TYR A 322 22.60 4.34 15.18
CA TYR A 322 21.45 3.96 14.36
C TYR A 322 20.95 2.58 14.81
N ASP A 323 19.77 2.18 14.35
CA ASP A 323 19.13 0.93 14.77
C ASP A 323 19.85 -0.28 14.18
N ASP A 324 20.06 -1.34 14.95
CA ASP A 324 20.73 -2.56 14.49
C ASP A 324 19.80 -3.75 14.26
N ASP A 325 18.49 -3.55 14.46
CA ASP A 325 17.44 -4.52 14.23
C ASP A 325 16.18 -3.87 13.61
N ALA A 326 15.36 -4.71 13.00
CA ALA A 326 14.03 -4.37 12.51
C ALA A 326 12.98 -5.37 13.00
N GLU A 327 13.17 -5.96 14.19
CA GLU A 327 12.30 -7.00 14.74
C GLU A 327 10.85 -6.51 14.86
N TYR A 328 10.67 -5.21 15.09
CA TYR A 328 9.35 -4.57 15.12
C TYR A 328 8.52 -4.87 13.87
N MET A 329 9.12 -5.02 12.67
CA MET A 329 8.37 -5.29 11.43
C MET A 329 7.64 -6.64 11.46
N LYS A 330 8.13 -7.62 12.22
CA LYS A 330 7.49 -8.94 12.36
C LYS A 330 6.21 -8.86 13.19
N HIS A 331 6.12 -7.88 14.07
CA HIS A 331 4.99 -7.68 14.98
C HIS A 331 4.08 -6.52 14.58
N THR A 332 4.56 -5.62 13.72
CA THR A 332 3.87 -4.35 13.53
C THR A 332 2.48 -4.53 12.94
N ARG A 333 1.48 -3.90 13.59
CA ARG A 333 0.08 -3.85 13.15
C ARG A 333 -0.47 -2.46 13.41
N LEU A 334 -1.16 -1.89 12.42
CA LEU A 334 -1.81 -0.60 12.53
C LEU A 334 -3.32 -0.77 12.47
N PHE A 335 -4.02 -0.25 13.48
CA PHE A 335 -5.48 -0.23 13.54
C PHE A 335 -5.99 1.21 13.53
N ARG A 336 -7.08 1.45 12.80
CA ARG A 336 -7.85 2.69 12.81
C ARG A 336 -9.06 2.51 13.72
N CYS A 337 -9.22 3.39 14.70
CA CYS A 337 -10.41 3.50 15.54
C CYS A 337 -11.19 4.74 15.08
N SER A 338 -12.39 4.52 14.56
CA SER A 338 -13.22 5.59 13.98
C SER A 338 -14.70 5.36 14.23
N ASN A 339 -15.50 6.43 14.16
CA ASN A 339 -16.96 6.38 14.20
C ASN A 339 -17.64 6.67 12.84
N GLU A 340 -16.89 6.77 11.74
CA GLU A 340 -17.40 7.09 10.39
C GLU A 340 -18.56 6.22 9.93
N LYS A 341 -18.62 4.96 10.37
CA LYS A 341 -19.70 4.01 10.04
C LYS A 341 -21.01 4.27 10.81
N GLY A 342 -21.08 5.37 11.56
CA GLY A 342 -22.19 5.70 12.46
C GLY A 342 -22.13 4.99 13.82
N TYR A 343 -21.06 4.22 14.07
CA TYR A 343 -20.80 3.49 15.31
C TYR A 343 -19.28 3.28 15.48
N PHE A 344 -18.82 3.01 16.69
CA PHE A 344 -17.38 2.86 16.96
C PHE A 344 -16.87 1.55 16.36
N ALA A 345 -15.91 1.63 15.45
CA ALA A 345 -15.33 0.46 14.79
C ALA A 345 -13.81 0.54 14.80
N VAL A 346 -13.19 -0.63 14.97
CA VAL A 346 -11.75 -0.81 14.80
C VAL A 346 -11.51 -1.63 13.55
N THR A 347 -10.71 -1.09 12.63
CA THR A 347 -10.30 -1.76 11.39
C THR A 347 -8.79 -1.84 11.32
N GLU A 348 -8.26 -3.00 10.93
CA GLU A 348 -6.83 -3.17 10.68
C GLU A 348 -6.45 -2.64 9.29
N LYS A 349 -5.29 -1.99 9.20
CA LYS A 349 -4.65 -1.58 7.95
C LYS A 349 -3.76 -2.70 7.45
N CYS A 350 -3.61 -2.81 6.13
CA CYS A 350 -2.71 -3.76 5.50
C CYS A 350 -1.26 -3.57 6.00
N SER A 351 -0.43 -4.61 5.91
CA SER A 351 0.97 -4.59 6.38
C SER A 351 1.83 -3.50 5.74
N ASP A 352 1.49 -3.05 4.52
CA ASP A 352 2.11 -1.93 3.82
C ASP A 352 1.44 -0.58 4.15
N PHE A 353 1.19 -0.31 5.43
CA PHE A 353 0.68 0.99 5.88
C PHE A 353 1.77 2.06 5.83
N CYS A 354 1.35 3.32 5.71
CA CYS A 354 2.26 4.46 5.57
C CYS A 354 1.91 5.60 6.54
N GLN A 355 2.73 6.65 6.55
CA GLN A 355 2.49 7.83 7.39
C GLN A 355 1.14 8.50 7.08
N ASP A 356 0.66 8.41 5.83
CA ASP A 356 -0.60 9.02 5.39
C ASP A 356 -1.84 8.30 5.93
N ASP A 357 -1.68 7.09 6.47
CA ASP A 357 -2.75 6.38 7.20
C ASP A 357 -3.05 7.00 8.56
N LEU A 358 -2.16 7.85 9.10
CA LEU A 358 -2.40 8.58 10.35
C LEU A 358 -3.38 9.75 10.14
N ALA A 359 -4.67 9.44 10.22
CA ALA A 359 -5.76 10.37 9.98
C ALA A 359 -5.96 11.34 11.16
N ASP A 360 -5.98 12.65 10.88
CA ASP A 360 -6.05 13.71 11.89
C ASP A 360 -7.34 13.69 12.73
N ASP A 361 -8.41 13.15 12.17
CA ASP A 361 -9.74 13.01 12.73
C ASP A 361 -9.95 11.70 13.49
N ASP A 362 -9.00 10.75 13.45
CA ASP A 362 -9.12 9.45 14.10
C ASP A 362 -7.99 9.13 15.08
N ILE A 363 -8.16 7.98 15.76
CA ILE A 363 -7.16 7.40 16.64
C ILE A 363 -6.59 6.15 16.00
N MET A 364 -5.27 6.06 16.00
CA MET A 364 -4.56 4.90 15.47
C MET A 364 -3.93 4.11 16.60
N LEU A 365 -4.08 2.79 16.58
CA LEU A 365 -3.36 1.88 17.48
C LEU A 365 -2.25 1.20 16.69
N LEU A 366 -1.00 1.37 17.11
CA LEU A 366 0.17 0.73 16.50
C LEU A 366 0.78 -0.23 17.51
N ASP A 367 0.63 -1.54 17.31
CA ASP A 367 1.43 -2.54 18.04
C ASP A 367 2.74 -2.73 17.30
N ASN A 368 3.89 -2.68 17.98
CA ASN A 368 5.20 -2.97 17.40
C ASN A 368 5.88 -4.22 18.01
N GLY A 369 5.16 -5.01 18.81
CA GLY A 369 5.69 -6.18 19.52
C GLY A 369 6.08 -5.92 20.97
N GLN A 370 6.44 -4.69 21.32
CA GLN A 370 6.83 -4.32 22.69
C GLN A 370 5.88 -3.29 23.29
N GLU A 371 5.47 -2.32 22.48
CA GLU A 371 4.60 -1.21 22.87
C GLU A 371 3.40 -1.14 21.92
N VAL A 372 2.24 -0.87 22.49
CA VAL A 372 1.04 -0.48 21.74
C VAL A 372 0.88 1.02 21.91
N TYR A 373 1.12 1.74 20.82
CA TYR A 373 0.97 3.18 20.76
C TYR A 373 -0.46 3.53 20.40
N MET A 374 -1.10 4.36 21.23
CA MET A 374 -2.34 5.05 20.90
C MET A 374 -1.95 6.44 20.35
N TRP A 375 -1.91 6.57 19.03
CA TRP A 375 -1.69 7.83 18.35
C TRP A 375 -3.02 8.58 18.24
N VAL A 376 -3.07 9.81 18.74
CA VAL A 376 -4.29 10.63 18.79
C VAL A 376 -4.20 11.76 17.78
N GLY A 377 -5.09 11.72 16.78
CA GLY A 377 -5.28 12.77 15.81
C GLY A 377 -5.75 14.09 16.44
N THR A 378 -5.40 15.20 15.80
CA THR A 378 -5.65 16.56 16.32
C THR A 378 -7.12 16.97 16.35
N GLN A 379 -7.98 16.30 15.57
CA GLN A 379 -9.40 16.59 15.39
C GLN A 379 -10.31 15.48 15.98
N THR A 380 -9.76 14.60 16.81
CA THR A 380 -10.48 13.48 17.42
C THR A 380 -11.44 13.90 18.53
N SER A 381 -12.57 13.18 18.66
CA SER A 381 -13.54 13.44 19.73
C SER A 381 -13.15 12.82 21.08
N GLN A 382 -13.59 13.42 22.19
CA GLN A 382 -13.39 12.84 23.53
C GLN A 382 -14.06 11.47 23.71
N VAL A 383 -15.11 11.20 22.95
CA VAL A 383 -15.80 9.90 22.96
C VAL A 383 -14.91 8.84 22.32
N GLU A 384 -14.32 9.13 21.16
CA GLU A 384 -13.38 8.22 20.50
C GLU A 384 -12.15 7.96 21.36
N ILE A 385 -11.57 8.98 22.00
CA ILE A 385 -10.44 8.82 22.91
C ILE A 385 -10.75 7.80 24.02
N LYS A 386 -11.93 7.90 24.65
CA LYS A 386 -12.34 6.99 25.71
C LYS A 386 -12.56 5.56 25.20
N LEU A 387 -13.15 5.42 24.02
CA LEU A 387 -13.45 4.10 23.45
C LEU A 387 -12.19 3.42 22.94
N SER A 388 -11.31 4.14 22.26
CA SER A 388 -10.01 3.64 21.80
C SER A 388 -9.10 3.25 22.95
N LEU A 389 -9.12 3.99 24.07
CA LEU A 389 -8.39 3.59 25.28
C LEU A 389 -8.90 2.24 25.83
N LYS A 390 -10.22 2.03 25.88
CA LYS A 390 -10.81 0.74 26.28
C LYS A 390 -10.46 -0.37 25.29
N ALA A 391 -10.58 -0.11 23.99
CA ALA A 391 -10.23 -1.06 22.94
C ALA A 391 -8.75 -1.48 23.05
N CYS A 392 -7.86 -0.52 23.27
CA CYS A 392 -6.44 -0.76 23.46
C CYS A 392 -6.14 -1.59 24.74
N GLN A 393 -6.85 -1.34 25.84
CA GLN A 393 -6.71 -2.15 27.06
C GLN A 393 -7.11 -3.60 26.84
N VAL A 394 -8.24 -3.83 26.15
CA VAL A 394 -8.71 -5.16 25.81
C VAL A 394 -7.73 -5.87 24.87
N TYR A 395 -7.19 -5.15 23.88
CA TYR A 395 -6.16 -5.67 22.98
C TYR A 395 -4.90 -6.11 23.72
N ILE A 396 -4.37 -5.28 24.62
CA ILE A 396 -3.18 -5.63 25.43
C ILE A 396 -3.46 -6.84 26.32
N GLN A 397 -4.65 -6.94 26.91
CA GLN A 397 -5.04 -8.11 27.71
C GLN A 397 -5.11 -9.38 26.86
N HIS A 398 -5.66 -9.29 25.65
CA HIS A 398 -5.67 -10.40 24.69
C HIS A 398 -4.25 -10.82 24.30
N MET A 399 -3.39 -9.87 23.94
CA MET A 399 -1.99 -10.16 23.59
C MET A 399 -1.22 -10.80 24.75
N ARG A 400 -1.48 -10.38 26.00
CA ARG A 400 -0.89 -11.04 27.18
C ARG A 400 -1.30 -12.51 27.31
N SER A 401 -2.51 -12.87 26.89
CA SER A 401 -2.97 -14.26 26.93
C SER A 401 -2.38 -15.13 25.82
N LYS A 402 -2.05 -14.53 24.66
CA LYS A 402 -1.45 -15.23 23.51
C LYS A 402 0.08 -15.29 23.58
N GLU A 403 0.73 -14.18 23.95
CA GLU A 403 2.17 -13.99 23.95
C GLU A 403 2.64 -13.53 25.34
N HIS A 404 2.65 -14.45 26.28
CA HIS A 404 3.00 -14.16 27.68
C HIS A 404 4.46 -13.72 27.87
N GLU A 405 5.37 -14.11 26.96
CA GLU A 405 6.79 -13.79 27.02
C GLU A 405 7.10 -12.34 26.62
N GLN A 406 6.21 -11.68 25.86
CA GLN A 406 6.40 -10.31 25.36
C GLN A 406 5.23 -9.40 25.75
N PRO A 407 5.11 -9.02 27.03
CA PRO A 407 3.99 -8.20 27.48
C PRO A 407 4.03 -6.79 26.87
N ARG A 408 2.98 -6.44 26.13
CA ARG A 408 2.83 -5.12 25.51
C ARG A 408 2.63 -4.00 26.54
N ARG A 409 3.28 -2.85 26.33
CA ARG A 409 3.10 -1.63 27.13
C ARG A 409 2.30 -0.59 26.38
N LEU A 410 1.36 0.07 27.06
CA LEU A 410 0.61 1.18 26.47
C LEU A 410 1.46 2.46 26.44
N ARG A 411 1.52 3.12 25.27
CA ARG A 411 2.10 4.45 25.10
C ARG A 411 1.11 5.39 24.43
N LEU A 412 1.02 6.63 24.92
CA LEU A 412 0.27 7.68 24.25
C LEU A 412 1.21 8.44 23.31
N VAL A 413 0.79 8.62 22.06
CA VAL A 413 1.50 9.44 21.07
C VAL A 413 0.56 10.52 20.57
N ARG A 414 1.08 11.74 20.45
CA ARG A 414 0.34 12.86 19.87
C ARG A 414 1.03 13.30 18.60
N LYS A 415 0.24 13.76 17.63
CA LYS A 415 0.77 14.31 16.39
C LYS A 415 1.83 15.39 16.67
N GLY A 416 2.98 15.27 16.01
CA GLY A 416 4.11 16.20 16.14
C GLY A 416 5.04 15.94 17.33
N ASN A 417 4.76 14.91 18.15
CA ASN A 417 5.64 14.46 19.23
C ASN A 417 5.88 12.94 19.17
N GLU A 418 5.89 12.39 17.96
CA GLU A 418 6.22 10.99 17.69
C GLU A 418 7.69 10.71 18.00
N GLN A 419 7.94 9.67 18.79
CA GLN A 419 9.30 9.23 19.12
C GLN A 419 9.83 8.26 18.05
N HIS A 420 11.16 8.10 17.98
CA HIS A 420 11.81 7.22 17.00
C HIS A 420 11.23 5.80 16.96
N ALA A 421 10.97 5.21 18.13
CA ALA A 421 10.41 3.87 18.26
C ALA A 421 9.00 3.71 17.65
N PHE A 422 8.26 4.81 17.47
CA PHE A 422 7.01 4.87 16.72
C PHE A 422 7.27 5.15 15.23
N THR A 423 8.09 6.16 14.92
CA THR A 423 8.30 6.62 13.53
C THR A 423 9.00 5.59 12.66
N ARG A 424 9.90 4.77 13.22
CA ARG A 424 10.61 3.70 12.50
C ARG A 424 9.70 2.60 11.93
N CYS A 425 8.51 2.45 12.51
CA CYS A 425 7.50 1.53 11.99
C CYS A 425 7.01 1.92 10.59
N PHE A 426 7.12 3.20 10.21
CA PHE A 426 6.67 3.72 8.92
C PHE A 426 7.88 3.93 8.00
N HIS A 427 7.77 3.47 6.75
CA HIS A 427 8.82 3.69 5.75
C HIS A 427 8.87 5.17 5.34
N ALA A 428 10.08 5.76 5.38
CA ALA A 428 10.34 7.14 4.98
C ALA A 428 9.51 8.18 5.75
N TRP A 429 9.44 8.02 7.08
CA TRP A 429 8.83 9.02 7.96
C TRP A 429 9.43 10.41 7.71
N SER A 430 8.58 11.40 7.47
CA SER A 430 9.01 12.77 7.23
C SER A 430 8.10 13.78 7.92
N THR A 431 8.46 15.06 7.84
CA THR A 431 7.64 16.12 8.43
C THR A 431 6.39 16.32 7.57
N PHE A 432 5.25 15.77 8.00
CA PHE A 432 4.01 15.75 7.24
C PHE A 432 2.89 16.55 7.91
N ARG A 433 2.05 17.22 7.10
CA ARG A 433 0.84 17.98 7.51
C ARG A 433 1.04 18.79 8.79
N LYS A 434 2.03 19.69 8.80
CA LYS A 434 2.14 20.68 9.88
C LYS A 434 0.82 21.45 9.95
N PRO A 435 0.25 21.66 11.16
CA PRO A 435 -0.73 22.71 11.34
C PRO A 435 -0.11 24.01 10.81
N LEU A 436 -0.86 24.78 10.01
CA LEU A 436 -0.46 26.15 9.72
C LEU A 436 -0.27 26.85 11.07
N ALA A 437 0.93 27.39 11.29
CA ALA A 437 1.31 28.05 12.54
C ALA A 437 0.48 29.32 12.79
#